data_AF-A0A2D8XDK2-F1
#
_entry.id   AF-A0A2D8XDK2-F1
#
_cell.length_a   1.000
_cell.length_b   1.000
_cell.length_c   1.000
_cell.angle_alpha   90.00
_cell.angle_beta   90.00
_cell.angle_gamma   90.00
#
_symmetry.space_group_name_H-M   'P 1'
#
loop_
_entity.id
_entity.type
_entity.pdbx_description
1 polymer ?
#
loop_
_entity_poly.entity_id
_entity_poly.type
_entity_poly.pdbx_seq_one_letter_code
_entity_poly.pdbx_strand_id
1 'polypeptide(L)'
;MTTKREQLENLQVLLADTYKQSIQEMKDGEVEVNAAILNGARQLLKDNDVLSLSEQGSPLGNLAEVLPFDDKDEDKEAMRQSK
;
A
#
# COMPACT_ATOMS: atom_id res chain seq x y z
N MET A 1 19.78 -17.31 -25.62
CA MET A 1 18.40 -17.57 -25.16
C MET A 1 18.27 -16.94 -23.78
N THR A 2 17.29 -16.06 -23.61
CA THR A 2 16.97 -15.41 -22.34
C THR A 2 16.60 -16.47 -21.32
N THR A 3 17.11 -16.36 -20.10
CA THR A 3 16.76 -17.33 -19.05
C THR A 3 15.33 -17.10 -18.57
N LYS A 4 14.65 -18.13 -18.03
CA LYS A 4 13.32 -17.96 -17.43
C LYS A 4 13.31 -16.88 -16.35
N ARG A 5 14.41 -16.75 -15.61
CA ARG A 5 14.58 -15.72 -14.58
C ARG A 5 14.59 -14.32 -15.18
N GLU A 6 15.41 -14.11 -16.20
CA GLU A 6 15.54 -12.84 -16.92
C GLU A 6 14.22 -12.42 -17.58
N GLN A 7 13.44 -13.38 -18.08
CA GLN A 7 12.09 -13.10 -18.60
C GLN A 7 11.14 -12.60 -17.52
N LEU A 8 11.18 -13.18 -16.31
CA LEU A 8 10.35 -12.74 -15.19
C LEU A 8 10.78 -11.37 -14.67
N GLU A 9 12.08 -11.10 -14.59
CA GLU A 9 12.62 -9.79 -14.20
C GLU A 9 12.18 -8.70 -15.18
N ASN A 10 12.28 -8.95 -16.50
CA ASN A 10 11.82 -8.01 -17.52
C ASN A 10 10.31 -7.77 -17.45
N LEU A 11 9.51 -8.80 -17.18
CA LEU A 11 8.06 -8.65 -17.00
C LEU A 11 7.74 -7.79 -15.77
N GLN A 12 8.48 -7.97 -14.68
CA GLN A 12 8.29 -7.20 -13.46
C GLN A 12 8.58 -5.70 -13.68
N VAL A 13 9.67 -5.39 -14.42
CA VAL A 13 9.99 -4.00 -14.81
C VAL A 13 8.86 -3.40 -15.63
N LEU A 14 8.39 -4.11 -16.66
CA LEU A 14 7.32 -3.64 -17.52
C LEU A 14 6.02 -3.35 -16.76
N LEU A 15 5.64 -4.24 -15.82
CA LEU A 15 4.46 -4.05 -14.98
C LEU A 15 4.60 -2.82 -14.09
N ALA A 16 5.76 -2.65 -13.43
CA ALA A 16 6.03 -1.50 -12.59
C ALA A 16 5.97 -0.18 -13.37
N ASP A 17 6.57 -0.13 -14.56
CA ASP A 17 6.56 1.06 -15.42
C ASP A 17 5.15 1.38 -15.92
N THR A 18 4.37 0.36 -16.29
CA THR A 18 2.98 0.52 -16.72
C THR A 18 2.13 1.12 -15.61
N TYR A 19 2.20 0.56 -14.39
CA TYR A 19 1.47 1.12 -13.25
C TYR A 19 1.88 2.55 -12.94
N LYS A 20 3.19 2.85 -12.95
CA LYS A 20 3.70 4.21 -12.72
C LYS A 20 3.15 5.19 -13.74
N GLN A 21 3.20 4.85 -15.03
CA GLN A 21 2.72 5.70 -16.11
C GLN A 21 1.21 5.98 -15.98
N SER A 22 0.39 4.94 -15.80
CA SER A 22 -1.06 5.12 -15.64
C SER A 22 -1.43 5.94 -14.41
N ILE A 23 -0.70 5.80 -13.29
CA ILE A 23 -0.92 6.62 -12.09
C ILE A 23 -0.57 8.08 -12.35
N GLN A 24 0.50 8.35 -13.12
CA GLN A 24 0.90 9.71 -13.48
C GLN A 24 -0.15 10.38 -14.37
N GLU A 25 -0.66 9.68 -15.38
CA GLU A 25 -1.75 10.16 -16.24
C GLU A 25 -3.02 10.48 -15.44
N MET A 26 -3.39 9.65 -14.46
CA MET A 26 -4.52 9.92 -13.56
C MET A 26 -4.28 11.14 -12.68
N LYS A 27 -3.06 11.30 -12.18
CA LYS A 27 -2.67 12.44 -11.34
C LYS A 27 -2.71 13.75 -12.12
N ASP A 28 -2.28 13.73 -13.38
CA ASP A 28 -2.27 14.89 -14.27
C ASP A 28 -3.66 15.20 -14.86
N GLY A 29 -4.63 14.31 -14.64
CA GLY A 29 -6.01 14.46 -15.13
C GLY A 29 -6.19 14.13 -16.60
N GLU A 30 -5.21 13.47 -17.22
CA GLU A 30 -5.25 13.03 -18.63
C GLU A 30 -6.23 11.88 -18.84
N VAL A 31 -6.44 11.05 -17.80
CA VAL A 31 -7.37 9.92 -17.79
C VAL A 31 -8.18 9.87 -16.49
N GLU A 32 -9.34 9.22 -16.53
CA GLU A 32 -10.14 9.00 -15.32
C GLU A 32 -9.42 8.09 -14.31
N VAL A 33 -9.65 8.36 -13.03
CA VAL A 33 -9.09 7.56 -11.93
C VAL A 33 -9.64 6.14 -12.00
N ASN A 34 -8.73 5.17 -12.14
CA ASN A 34 -9.07 3.76 -12.20
C ASN A 34 -8.64 3.02 -10.93
N ALA A 35 -9.63 2.68 -10.09
CA ALA A 35 -9.40 1.98 -8.82
C ALA A 35 -8.76 0.59 -8.99
N ALA A 36 -9.03 -0.12 -10.09
CA ALA A 36 -8.44 -1.44 -10.34
C ALA A 36 -6.93 -1.34 -10.58
N ILE A 37 -6.49 -0.31 -11.34
CA ILE A 37 -5.06 -0.03 -11.57
C ILE A 37 -4.36 0.32 -10.26
N LEU A 38 -4.96 1.21 -9.45
CA LEU A 38 -4.40 1.59 -8.15
C LEU A 38 -4.28 0.40 -7.19
N ASN A 39 -5.29 -0.47 -7.15
CA ASN A 39 -5.25 -1.68 -6.34
C ASN A 39 -4.18 -2.67 -6.82
N GLY A 40 -4.04 -2.86 -8.13
CA GLY A 40 -2.99 -3.69 -8.72
C GLY A 40 -1.59 -3.18 -8.37
N ALA A 41 -1.36 -1.88 -8.52
CA ALA A 41 -0.09 -1.24 -8.16
C ALA A 41 0.22 -1.40 -6.66
N ARG A 42 -0.77 -1.19 -5.79
CA ARG A 42 -0.62 -1.40 -4.34
C ARG A 42 -0.24 -2.85 -4.02
N GLN A 43 -0.86 -3.81 -4.69
CA GLN A 43 -0.57 -5.23 -4.49
C GLN A 43 0.84 -5.59 -4.96
N LEU A 44 1.26 -5.08 -6.13
CA LEU A 44 2.63 -5.26 -6.64
C LEU A 44 3.67 -4.76 -5.62
N LEU A 45 3.46 -3.59 -5.03
CA LEU A 45 4.35 -3.05 -3.99
C LEU A 45 4.38 -3.94 -2.76
N LYS A 46 3.21 -4.36 -2.27
CA LYS A 46 3.08 -5.24 -1.10
C LYS A 46 3.79 -6.58 -1.31
N ASP A 47 3.64 -7.19 -2.48
CA ASP A 47 4.25 -8.49 -2.81
C ASP A 47 5.79 -8.40 -2.93
N ASN A 48 6.34 -7.19 -3.01
CA ASN A 48 7.77 -6.91 -3.06
C ASN A 48 8.26 -6.20 -1.79
N ASP A 49 7.56 -6.39 -0.67
CA ASP A 49 7.90 -5.84 0.65
C ASP A 49 8.02 -4.31 0.71
N VAL A 50 7.48 -3.60 -0.29
CA VAL A 50 7.35 -2.14 -0.27
C VAL A 50 6.07 -1.80 0.49
N LEU A 51 6.23 -1.65 1.81
CA LEU A 51 5.14 -1.30 2.71
C LEU A 51 5.01 0.22 2.79
N SER A 52 3.78 0.71 2.62
CA SER A 52 3.44 2.09 2.95
C SER A 52 3.35 2.20 4.46
N LEU A 53 4.37 2.78 5.08
CA LEU A 53 4.25 3.27 6.46
C LEU A 53 3.51 4.60 6.39
N SER A 54 2.45 4.74 7.18
CA SER A 54 1.87 6.06 7.42
C SER A 54 2.96 6.97 7.97
N GLU A 55 3.32 8.01 7.22
CA GLU A 55 4.29 9.00 7.71
C GLU A 55 3.75 9.62 9.02
N GLN A 56 4.65 9.80 9.98
CA GLN A 56 4.32 10.45 11.24
C GLN A 56 3.84 11.88 10.96
N GLY A 57 2.61 12.23 11.38
CA GLY A 57 1.96 13.50 11.05
C GLY A 57 1.04 13.47 9.82
N SER A 58 1.00 12.38 9.06
CA SER A 58 -0.03 12.19 8.02
C SER A 58 -1.41 11.98 8.66
N PRO A 59 -2.53 12.31 7.97
CA PRO A 59 -3.88 12.04 8.47
C PRO A 59 -4.10 10.57 8.86
N LEU A 60 -3.45 9.64 8.16
CA LEU A 60 -3.51 8.21 8.47
C LEU A 60 -2.65 7.84 9.68
N GLY A 61 -1.50 8.48 9.86
CA GLY A 61 -0.65 8.31 11.04
C GLY A 61 -1.30 8.83 12.33
N ASN A 62 -2.05 9.94 12.23
CA ASN A 62 -2.74 10.55 13.36
C ASN A 62 -4.11 9.91 13.64
N LEU A 63 -4.49 8.87 12.88
CA LEU A 63 -5.81 8.27 12.99
C LEU A 63 -6.04 7.68 14.39
N ALA A 64 -5.01 7.11 15.02
CA ALA A 64 -5.06 6.61 16.38
C ALA A 64 -5.36 7.71 17.43
N GLU A 65 -5.01 8.96 17.15
CA GLU A 65 -5.24 10.11 18.05
C GLU A 65 -6.63 10.74 17.86
N VAL A 66 -7.21 10.58 16.66
CA VAL A 66 -8.52 11.16 16.29
C VAL A 66 -9.67 10.21 16.61
N LEU A 67 -9.42 8.90 16.57
CA LEU A 67 -10.44 7.92 16.85
C LEU A 67 -10.81 7.93 18.34
N PRO A 68 -12.11 7.89 18.70
CA PRO A 68 -12.57 7.92 20.09
C PRO A 68 -12.42 6.55 20.78
N PHE A 69 -11.29 5.89 20.55
CA PHE A 69 -10.93 4.66 21.25
C PHE A 69 -10.10 5.07 22.44
N ASP A 70 -10.77 5.35 23.56
CA ASP A 70 -10.09 5.49 24.85
C ASP A 70 -9.43 4.13 25.17
N ASP A 71 -8.10 4.14 25.29
CA ASP A 71 -7.35 3.07 25.95
C ASP A 71 -7.69 3.09 27.44
N LYS A 72 -8.93 2.73 27.81
CA LYS A 72 -9.23 2.45 29.20
C LYS A 72 -8.39 1.24 29.60
N ASP A 73 -7.59 1.39 30.65
CA ASP A 73 -6.68 0.35 31.13
C ASP A 73 -7.42 -1.01 31.35
N GLU A 74 -8.73 -0.97 31.61
CA GLU A 74 -9.62 -2.12 31.73
C GLU A 74 -9.65 -3.02 30.48
N ASP A 75 -9.61 -2.45 29.27
CA ASP A 75 -9.65 -3.24 28.02
C ASP A 75 -8.29 -3.89 27.71
N LYS A 76 -7.19 -3.26 28.12
CA LYS A 76 -5.83 -3.80 28.00
C LYS A 76 -5.58 -4.95 28.99
N GLU A 77 -6.17 -4.91 30.17
CA GLU A 77 -6.11 -6.00 31.15
C GLU A 77 -6.93 -7.22 30.70
N ALA A 78 -8.12 -7.01 30.13
CA ALA A 78 -8.94 -8.08 29.58
C ALA A 78 -8.25 -8.86 28.44
N MET A 79 -7.51 -8.16 27.56
CA MET A 79 -6.72 -8.81 26.50
C MET A 79 -5.50 -9.59 27.04
N ARG A 80 -4.93 -9.20 28.18
CA ARG A 80 -3.78 -9.89 28.80
C ARG A 80 -4.19 -11.13 29.59
N GLN A 81 -5.41 -11.17 30.13
CA GLN A 81 -5.93 -12.30 30.89
C GLN A 81 -6.60 -13.39 30.01
N SER A 82 -6.81 -13.12 28.72
CA SER A 82 -7.37 -14.07 27.74
C SER A 82 -6.29 -14.87 26.98
N LYS A 83 -5.06 -14.90 27.50
CA LYS A 83 -3.92 -15.67 26.99
C LYS A 83 -3.44 -16.66 28.05
#